data_AF-A0A811KRY0-F1
#
_entry.id   AF-A0A811KRY0-F1
#
_cell.length_a   1.000
_cell.length_b   1.000
_cell.length_c   1.000
_cell.angle_alpha   90.00
_cell.angle_beta   90.00
_cell.angle_gamma   90.00
#
_symmetry.space_group_name_H-M   'P 1'
#
loop_
_entity.id
_entity.type
_entity.pdbx_description
1 polymer ?
#
loop_
_entity_poly.entity_id
_entity_poly.type
_entity_poly.pdbx_seq_one_letter_code
_entity_poly.pdbx_strand_id
1 'polypeptide(L)'
;MKAMCIADSGCHQTGCATDAFGRVGCGFFRMNIWQFKQCYEPGRLIGEESEEAWMKCAENFECASNCIKHVATRFRLKCYGKSDCETIARIHDGGANGCRTGVTTPYWEAVKEICPDC
;
A
#
# COMPACT_ATOMS: atom_id res chain seq x y z
N MET A 1 6.00 7.68 2.64
CA MET A 1 5.93 6.36 3.32
C MET A 1 5.53 6.47 4.79
N LYS A 2 6.28 7.18 5.66
CA LYS A 2 5.94 7.25 7.09
C LYS A 2 4.50 7.74 7.35
N ALA A 3 4.04 8.76 6.63
CA ALA A 3 2.66 9.25 6.73
C ALA A 3 1.61 8.18 6.38
N MET A 4 1.79 7.43 5.29
CA MET A 4 0.92 6.30 4.92
C MET A 4 0.91 5.21 5.99
N CYS A 5 2.08 4.86 6.53
CA CYS A 5 2.21 3.88 7.63
C CYS A 5 1.41 4.32 8.87
N ILE A 6 1.50 5.61 9.23
CA ILE A 6 0.72 6.19 10.34
C ILE A 6 -0.79 6.12 10.03
N ALA A 7 -1.21 6.50 8.82
CA ALA A 7 -2.61 6.44 8.40
C ALA A 7 -3.18 5.00 8.42
N ASP A 8 -2.38 4.00 8.05
CA ASP A 8 -2.83 2.61 7.91
C ASP A 8 -2.85 1.85 9.25
N SER A 9 -1.88 2.09 10.13
CA SER A 9 -1.68 1.27 11.34
C SER A 9 -1.13 2.01 12.56
N GLY A 10 -1.08 3.35 12.53
CA GLY A 10 -0.30 4.13 13.51
C GLY A 10 1.21 3.90 13.37
N CYS A 11 1.62 3.28 12.26
CA CYS A 11 2.96 2.81 11.99
C CYS A 11 3.51 1.75 12.95
N HIS A 12 2.64 0.80 13.29
CA HIS A 12 2.96 -0.40 14.06
C HIS A 12 2.53 -1.66 13.30
N GLN A 13 3.11 -2.82 13.63
CA GLN A 13 2.69 -4.10 13.07
C GLN A 13 1.35 -4.51 13.71
N THR A 14 0.29 -4.64 12.91
CA THR A 14 -1.09 -4.87 13.40
C THR A 14 -1.71 -6.19 12.95
N GLY A 15 -0.91 -7.20 12.58
CA GLY A 15 -1.42 -8.42 11.97
C GLY A 15 -2.32 -8.13 10.75
N CYS A 16 -3.31 -8.98 10.50
CA CYS A 16 -4.27 -8.81 9.41
C CYS A 16 -5.65 -8.40 9.92
N ALA A 17 -6.34 -7.52 9.19
CA ALA A 17 -7.75 -7.23 9.43
C ALA A 17 -8.50 -7.03 8.11
N THR A 18 -9.81 -7.19 8.20
CA THR A 18 -10.74 -6.97 7.08
C THR A 18 -11.29 -5.55 7.16
N ASP A 19 -11.31 -4.84 6.03
CA ASP A 19 -11.92 -3.52 5.93
C ASP A 19 -13.45 -3.58 5.75
N ALA A 20 -14.09 -2.41 5.69
CA ALA A 20 -15.55 -2.29 5.53
C ALA A 20 -16.08 -2.90 4.22
N PHE A 21 -15.22 -3.20 3.24
CA PHE A 21 -15.56 -3.78 1.95
C PHE A 21 -15.22 -5.28 1.88
N GLY A 22 -14.83 -5.91 2.99
CA GLY A 22 -14.47 -7.32 3.02
C GLY A 22 -13.05 -7.62 2.50
N ARG A 23 -12.20 -6.60 2.31
CA ARG A 23 -10.83 -6.78 1.80
C ARG A 23 -9.88 -6.96 2.98
N VAL A 24 -9.01 -7.96 2.91
CA VAL A 24 -8.01 -8.25 3.96
C VAL A 24 -6.72 -7.47 3.67
N GLY A 25 -6.23 -6.74 4.67
CA GLY A 25 -4.96 -6.02 4.64
C GLY A 25 -4.13 -6.31 5.89
N CYS A 26 -2.81 -6.45 5.72
CA CYS A 26 -1.90 -6.86 6.79
C CYS A 26 -0.77 -5.87 7.07
N GLY A 27 -0.25 -5.93 8.29
CA GLY A 27 1.00 -5.31 8.71
C GLY A 27 1.00 -3.78 8.70
N PHE A 28 2.17 -3.18 8.47
CA PHE A 28 2.41 -1.74 8.64
C PHE A 28 1.58 -0.83 7.73
N PHE A 29 1.15 -1.34 6.59
CA PHE A 29 0.47 -0.56 5.56
C PHE A 29 -0.91 -1.12 5.19
N ARG A 30 -1.46 -2.04 6.00
CA ARG A 30 -2.67 -2.80 5.63
C ARG A 30 -2.61 -3.34 4.19
N MET A 31 -1.42 -3.78 3.76
CA MET A 31 -1.15 -4.21 2.39
C MET A 31 -1.95 -5.46 2.09
N ASN A 32 -2.66 -5.50 0.96
CA ASN A 32 -3.40 -6.68 0.53
C ASN A 32 -2.53 -7.62 -0.34
N ILE A 33 -2.94 -8.88 -0.46
CA ILE A 33 -2.19 -9.90 -1.22
C ILE A 33 -2.04 -9.55 -2.71
N TRP A 34 -3.00 -8.83 -3.29
CA TRP A 34 -2.94 -8.45 -4.70
C TRP A 34 -1.83 -7.43 -4.97
N GLN A 35 -1.61 -6.48 -4.06
CA GLN A 35 -0.47 -5.57 -4.13
C GLN A 35 0.86 -6.33 -4.03
N PHE A 36 0.94 -7.32 -3.13
CA PHE A 36 2.12 -8.18 -2.99
C PHE A 36 2.43 -8.95 -4.29
N LYS A 37 1.40 -9.54 -4.91
CA LYS A 37 1.53 -10.20 -6.22
C LYS A 37 1.94 -9.20 -7.31
N GLN A 38 1.49 -7.95 -7.24
CA GLN A 38 1.83 -6.91 -8.22
C GLN A 38 3.25 -6.35 -8.09
N CYS A 39 3.87 -6.47 -6.92
CA CYS A 39 5.28 -6.16 -6.70
C CYS A 39 6.20 -7.37 -6.84
N TYR A 40 5.71 -8.44 -7.49
CA TYR A 40 6.46 -9.67 -7.78
C TYR A 40 6.87 -10.49 -6.55
N GLU A 41 6.04 -10.46 -5.51
CA GLU A 41 6.15 -11.35 -4.35
C GLU A 41 7.54 -11.37 -3.68
N PRO A 42 8.08 -10.20 -3.28
CA PRO A 42 9.43 -10.09 -2.75
C PRO A 42 9.63 -10.97 -1.52
N GLY A 43 10.74 -11.72 -1.51
CA GLY A 43 11.12 -12.59 -0.40
C GLY A 43 10.45 -13.96 -0.39
N ARG A 44 9.54 -14.26 -1.33
CA ARG A 44 8.92 -15.59 -1.45
C ARG A 44 9.95 -16.65 -1.85
N LEU A 45 9.97 -17.77 -1.12
CA LEU A 45 10.83 -18.91 -1.40
C LEU A 45 10.20 -19.87 -2.42
N ILE A 46 11.03 -20.69 -3.07
CA ILE A 46 10.54 -21.73 -3.99
C ILE A 46 9.71 -22.75 -3.18
N GLY A 47 8.47 -22.98 -3.62
CA GLY A 47 7.52 -23.86 -2.94
C GLY A 47 6.75 -23.22 -1.78
N GLU A 48 7.01 -21.95 -1.47
CA GLU A 48 6.25 -21.20 -0.49
C GLU A 48 4.96 -20.61 -1.10
N GLU A 49 3.86 -20.75 -0.36
CA GLU A 49 2.57 -20.15 -0.71
C GLU A 49 2.64 -18.61 -0.68
N SER A 50 2.00 -17.97 -1.64
CA SER A 50 1.99 -16.51 -1.75
C SER A 50 1.43 -15.81 -0.51
N GLU A 51 0.44 -16.44 0.13
CA GLU A 51 -0.24 -15.95 1.33
C GLU A 51 0.72 -15.86 2.53
N GLU A 52 1.58 -16.87 2.71
CA GLU A 52 2.60 -16.86 3.77
C GLU A 52 3.64 -15.78 3.52
N ALA A 53 4.16 -15.72 2.29
CA ALA A 53 5.17 -14.74 1.91
C ALA A 53 4.64 -13.30 2.00
N TRP A 54 3.38 -13.10 1.62
CA TRP A 54 2.68 -11.83 1.73
C TRP A 54 2.61 -11.37 3.18
N MET A 55 2.18 -12.24 4.11
CA MET A 55 2.10 -11.87 5.53
C MET A 55 3.48 -11.49 6.07
N LYS A 56 4.52 -12.28 5.79
CA LYS A 56 5.91 -11.96 6.20
C LYS A 56 6.38 -10.62 5.65
N CYS A 57 6.10 -10.33 4.38
CA CYS A 57 6.48 -9.06 3.77
C CYS A 57 5.67 -7.88 4.33
N ALA A 58 4.36 -8.06 4.54
CA ALA A 58 3.48 -7.03 5.08
C ALA A 58 3.87 -6.62 6.51
N GLU A 59 4.32 -7.57 7.31
CA GLU A 59 4.81 -7.38 8.68
C GLU A 59 6.26 -6.85 8.74
N ASN A 60 6.95 -6.75 7.61
CA ASN A 60 8.26 -6.12 7.52
C ASN A 60 8.13 -4.74 6.88
N PHE A 61 8.41 -3.68 7.65
CA PHE A 61 8.25 -2.30 7.17
C PHE A 61 8.99 -2.04 5.86
N GLU A 62 10.23 -2.52 5.73
CA GLU A 62 11.05 -2.28 4.55
C GLU A 62 10.49 -3.02 3.33
N CYS A 63 10.17 -4.31 3.48
CA CYS A 63 9.57 -5.12 2.41
C CYS A 63 8.26 -4.52 1.91
N ALA A 64 7.33 -4.24 2.83
CA ALA A 64 6.04 -3.64 2.49
C ALA A 64 6.21 -2.27 1.83
N SER A 65 7.09 -1.41 2.37
CA SER A 65 7.30 -0.06 1.83
C SER A 65 7.87 -0.10 0.41
N ASN A 66 8.80 -1.01 0.13
CA ASN A 66 9.40 -1.18 -1.19
C ASN A 66 8.41 -1.80 -2.17
N CYS A 67 7.61 -2.77 -1.73
CA CYS A 67 6.53 -3.34 -2.52
C CYS A 67 5.52 -2.26 -2.96
N ILE A 68 5.05 -1.41 -2.04
CA ILE A 68 4.11 -0.32 -2.35
C ILE A 68 4.71 0.67 -3.36
N LYS A 69 5.96 1.09 -3.16
CA LYS A 69 6.67 1.96 -4.12
C LYS A 69 6.78 1.31 -5.50
N HIS A 70 7.00 0.00 -5.56
CA HIS A 70 7.08 -0.73 -6.82
C HIS A 70 5.73 -0.73 -7.55
N VAL A 71 4.64 -1.04 -6.84
CA VAL A 71 3.28 -0.99 -7.39
C VAL A 71 2.94 0.42 -7.87
N ALA A 72 3.26 1.44 -7.07
CA ALA A 72 3.06 2.84 -7.45
C ALA A 72 3.83 3.21 -8.73
N THR A 73 5.10 2.82 -8.82
CA THR A 73 5.92 3.04 -10.02
C THR A 73 5.30 2.41 -11.26
N ARG A 74 4.80 1.18 -11.13
CA ARG A 74 4.14 0.44 -12.21
C ARG A 74 2.90 1.14 -12.75
N PHE A 75 2.13 1.79 -11.87
CA PHE A 75 0.86 2.44 -12.26
C PHE A 75 0.93 3.97 -12.32
N ARG A 76 2.10 4.59 -12.11
CA ARG A 76 2.27 6.05 -12.04
C ARG A 76 1.66 6.81 -13.23
N LEU A 77 1.73 6.24 -14.44
CA LEU A 77 1.21 6.88 -15.66
C LEU A 77 -0.31 7.08 -15.63
N LYS A 78 -1.02 6.38 -14.75
CA LYS A 78 -2.46 6.55 -14.51
C LYS A 78 -2.78 7.66 -13.49
N CYS A 79 -1.77 8.30 -12.93
CA CYS A 79 -1.84 9.39 -11.95
C CYS A 79 -1.23 10.69 -12.48
N TYR A 80 -1.34 10.96 -13.79
CA TYR A 80 -0.77 12.17 -14.38
C TYR A 80 -1.25 13.44 -13.68
N GLY A 81 -0.32 14.37 -13.42
CA GLY A 81 -0.59 15.65 -12.76
C GLY A 81 -0.66 15.59 -11.23
N LYS A 82 -0.36 14.44 -10.61
CA LYS A 82 -0.31 14.28 -9.15
C LYS A 82 1.13 14.30 -8.64
N SER A 83 1.34 14.75 -7.39
CA SER A 83 2.66 14.65 -6.75
C SER A 83 3.06 13.18 -6.56
N ASP A 84 4.33 12.92 -6.31
CA ASP A 84 4.79 11.55 -6.04
C ASP A 84 4.13 10.98 -4.78
N CYS A 85 3.91 11.80 -3.74
CA CYS A 85 3.22 11.36 -2.54
C CYS A 85 1.74 11.04 -2.81
N GLU A 86 1.01 11.92 -3.52
CA GLU A 86 -0.38 11.64 -3.89
C GLU A 86 -0.47 10.37 -4.76
N THR A 87 0.45 10.21 -5.72
CA THR A 87 0.50 9.05 -6.61
C THR A 87 0.66 7.76 -5.83
N ILE A 88 1.65 7.68 -4.92
CA ILE A 88 1.90 6.48 -4.12
C ILE A 88 0.72 6.20 -3.19
N ALA A 89 0.21 7.22 -2.49
CA ALA A 89 -0.90 7.05 -1.54
C ALA A 89 -2.17 6.55 -2.24
N ARG A 90 -2.54 7.14 -3.37
CA ARG A 90 -3.78 6.78 -4.06
C ARG A 90 -3.69 5.44 -4.78
N ILE A 91 -2.52 5.07 -5.31
CA ILE A 91 -2.31 3.72 -5.87
C ILE A 91 -2.32 2.66 -4.76
N HIS A 92 -1.82 2.99 -3.57
CA HIS A 92 -1.88 2.08 -2.43
C HIS A 92 -3.33 1.78 -2.01
N ASP A 93 -4.15 2.81 -1.82
CA ASP A 93 -5.53 2.65 -1.38
C ASP A 93 -6.46 2.07 -2.46
N GLY A 94 -6.30 2.54 -3.71
CA GLY A 94 -7.22 2.21 -4.81
C GLY A 94 -6.66 1.26 -5.88
N GLY A 95 -5.44 0.74 -5.69
CA GLY A 95 -4.76 -0.08 -6.69
C GLY A 95 -4.47 0.68 -7.99
N ALA A 96 -4.40 -0.07 -9.10
CA ALA A 96 -3.97 0.45 -10.40
C ALA A 96 -4.77 1.65 -10.92
N ASN A 97 -6.02 1.83 -10.50
CA ASN A 97 -6.87 2.93 -10.94
C ASN A 97 -7.16 3.93 -9.81
N GLY A 98 -6.41 3.88 -8.70
CA GLY A 98 -6.67 4.69 -7.52
C GLY A 98 -6.70 6.21 -7.78
N CYS A 99 -5.92 6.70 -8.74
CA CYS A 99 -5.94 8.12 -9.11
C CYS A 99 -7.06 8.53 -10.08
N ARG A 100 -7.80 7.56 -10.67
CA ARG A 100 -8.80 7.83 -11.72
C ARG A 100 -10.17 8.19 -11.17
N THR A 101 -10.45 7.90 -9.91
CA THR A 101 -11.74 8.16 -9.26
C THR A 101 -11.53 8.95 -7.97
N GLY A 102 -12.54 9.69 -7.51
CA GLY A 102 -12.47 10.43 -6.25
C GLY A 102 -12.47 9.55 -4.99
N VAL A 103 -12.60 8.23 -5.11
CA VAL A 103 -12.79 7.29 -3.98
C VAL A 103 -11.62 7.29 -3.01
N THR A 104 -10.40 7.48 -3.51
CA THR A 104 -9.15 7.47 -2.72
C THR A 104 -8.76 8.84 -2.18
N THR A 105 -9.57 9.88 -2.44
CA THR A 105 -9.29 11.25 -1.98
C THR A 105 -9.25 11.34 -0.45
N PRO A 106 -10.20 10.74 0.30
CA PRO A 106 -10.15 10.78 1.77
C PRO A 106 -8.87 10.17 2.34
N TYR A 107 -8.39 9.08 1.76
CA TYR A 107 -7.12 8.48 2.17
C TYR A 107 -5.94 9.42 1.91
N TRP A 108 -5.88 10.02 0.72
CA TRP A 108 -4.84 10.99 0.40
C TRP A 108 -4.86 12.22 1.33
N GLU A 109 -6.04 12.77 1.64
CA GLU A 109 -6.19 13.90 2.55
C GLU A 109 -5.66 13.56 3.95
N ALA A 110 -5.96 12.37 4.48
CA ALA A 110 -5.42 11.90 5.75
C ALA A 110 -3.89 11.78 5.73
N VAL A 111 -3.31 11.26 4.63
CA VAL A 111 -1.85 11.18 4.47
C VAL A 111 -1.22 12.57 4.38
N LYS A 112 -1.85 13.50 3.67
CA LYS A 112 -1.38 14.88 3.49
C LYS A 112 -1.45 15.68 4.79
N GLU A 113 -2.43 15.43 5.65
CA GLU A 113 -2.51 16.03 6.98
C GLU A 113 -1.29 15.65 7.85
N ILE A 114 -0.84 14.40 7.75
CA ILE A 114 0.34 13.90 8.47
C ILE A 114 1.65 14.41 7.84
N CYS A 115 1.67 14.70 6.54
CA CYS A 115 2.84 15.19 5.82
C CYS A 115 2.44 16.31 4.84
N PRO A 116 2.38 17.57 5.30
CA PRO A 116 1.91 18.70 4.48
C PRO A 116 2.79 19.03 3.28
N ASP A 117 4.08 18.71 3.36
CA ASP A 117 5.09 18.95 2.30
C ASP A 117 5.19 17.80 1.28
N CYS A 118 4.24 16.86 1.35
CA CYS A 118 3.93 15.90 0.29
C CYS A 118 2.87 16.47 -0.69
#